data_AF-A0A0D3H1B8-F1
#
_entry.id   AF-A0A0D3H1B8-F1
#
_cell.length_a   1.000
_cell.length_b   1.000
_cell.length_c   1.000
_cell.angle_alpha   90.00
_cell.angle_beta   90.00
_cell.angle_gamma   90.00
#
_symmetry.space_group_name_H-M   'P 1'
#
loop_
_entity.id
_entity.type
_entity.pdbx_description
1 polymer ?
#
loop_
_entity_poly.entity_id
_entity_poly.type
_entity_poly.pdbx_seq_one_letter_code
_entity_poly.pdbx_strand_id
1 'polypeptide(L)'
;MASRSLFALLVVAAAMCASVASALRSRAATDPNMEVKFDFTPFLIQYRSGRVQRLMGTTVVAPSLDVRTGVVSKDVVVDRSTGLAVRLYRPKHRGGRLPVLIYFHGGAFVVESAFDPVYHNYLNALAAKAGAIAVSHGGGATIRGVALLDPYFLGKYVDPTAQRAWGFICAGRYGMEHPYVNPMALPAASWRRLATSRVLMTVSDLDRLGPWQRAYVDALRGSGWPGEARLYVTPGEGHCYFLNNLESPKAAMHMATLAAYRKNIAVSSTSVLSLTVGCDDCLSVWLISPPRFTKHNKQKTINSVQDLVITLLIPAMNPDTEVDFDFSPLLIRYKSGRVHRLMGTARVDAGTDAVTGVTSKDVVIDAQSGSLAARLYLPGGVPRCEKLPVVVYFHGGGFVVHSAFSRVHSRFLNALVAAAGVVAVAGANIAHNVTMRAGKDGLPGGARIEGMVLLHPFFRGGELVPSERADPELPRRAERSWGFMCAGRYGIDHPFINPLSTPAEEWAALGCRRALVTVGELDTMRDRARMYVEALRGSAWEGEEAALYETGGEGHVYFLEEAAAAAGGDKAEAELDAVVSFIKRSSAAT
;
A
#
# COMPACT_ATOMS: atom_id res chain seq x y z
N MET A 1 -17.83 -25.62 41.82
CA MET A 1 -17.87 -24.26 42.42
C MET A 1 -16.92 -23.26 41.75
N ALA A 2 -15.69 -23.63 41.39
CA ALA A 2 -14.65 -22.71 40.86
C ALA A 2 -15.04 -21.79 39.69
N SER A 3 -15.98 -22.17 38.81
CA SER A 3 -16.39 -21.33 37.66
C SER A 3 -17.06 -20.01 38.07
N ARG A 4 -17.76 -19.96 39.22
CA ARG A 4 -18.31 -18.70 39.76
C ARG A 4 -17.19 -17.76 40.21
N SER A 5 -16.13 -18.29 40.81
CA SER A 5 -14.95 -17.51 41.23
C SER A 5 -14.20 -16.90 40.04
N LEU A 6 -14.09 -17.63 38.92
CA LEU A 6 -13.40 -17.13 37.73
C LEU A 6 -14.20 -16.05 36.99
N PHE A 7 -15.53 -16.20 36.92
CA PHE A 7 -16.41 -15.15 36.37
C PHE A 7 -16.37 -13.88 37.24
N ALA A 8 -16.35 -14.04 38.57
CA ALA A 8 -16.12 -12.92 39.49
C ALA A 8 -14.74 -12.28 39.28
N LEU A 9 -13.68 -13.05 39.06
CA LEU A 9 -12.34 -12.50 38.82
C LEU A 9 -12.26 -11.70 37.51
N LEU A 10 -12.91 -12.18 36.44
CA LEU A 10 -13.01 -11.44 35.17
C LEU A 10 -13.88 -10.18 35.28
N VAL A 11 -14.98 -10.22 36.04
CA VAL A 11 -15.81 -9.04 36.33
C VAL A 11 -15.07 -8.02 37.20
N VAL A 12 -14.29 -8.47 38.20
CA VAL A 12 -13.44 -7.59 39.03
C VAL A 12 -12.30 -7.00 38.20
N ALA A 13 -11.64 -7.78 37.34
CA ALA A 13 -10.61 -7.28 36.43
C ALA A 13 -11.20 -6.26 35.43
N ALA A 14 -12.38 -6.53 34.87
CA ALA A 14 -13.09 -5.58 34.00
C ALA A 14 -13.51 -4.31 34.76
N ALA A 15 -13.96 -4.42 36.01
CA ALA A 15 -14.31 -3.27 36.86
C ALA A 15 -13.08 -2.45 37.28
N MET A 16 -11.93 -3.09 37.53
CA MET A 16 -10.65 -2.42 37.78
C MET A 16 -10.11 -1.76 36.51
N CYS A 17 -10.19 -2.40 35.34
CA CYS A 17 -9.86 -1.75 34.07
C CYS A 17 -10.81 -0.60 33.75
N ALA A 18 -12.10 -0.70 34.08
CA ALA A 18 -13.07 0.37 33.89
C ALA A 18 -12.85 1.55 34.85
N SER A 19 -12.46 1.31 36.10
CA SER A 19 -12.11 2.39 37.05
C SER A 19 -10.74 3.02 36.74
N VAL A 20 -9.76 2.25 36.26
CA VAL A 20 -8.52 2.78 35.68
C VAL A 20 -8.81 3.61 34.42
N ALA A 21 -9.66 3.14 33.50
CA ALA A 21 -10.09 3.90 32.33
C ALA A 21 -10.84 5.19 32.72
N SER A 22 -11.66 5.15 33.78
CA SER A 22 -12.33 6.33 34.35
C SER A 22 -11.31 7.34 34.93
N ALA A 23 -10.34 6.87 35.70
CA ALA A 23 -9.26 7.70 36.25
C ALA A 23 -8.28 8.26 35.18
N LEU A 24 -8.11 7.54 34.07
CA LEU A 24 -7.37 8.05 32.90
C LEU A 24 -8.20 9.09 32.13
N ARG A 25 -9.52 8.90 32.02
CA ARG A 25 -10.44 9.87 31.39
C ARG A 25 -10.57 11.16 32.22
N SER A 26 -10.55 11.09 33.55
CA SER A 26 -10.53 12.31 34.39
C SER A 26 -9.20 13.05 34.33
N ARG A 27 -8.06 12.36 34.18
CA ARG A 27 -6.75 12.98 33.88
C ARG A 27 -6.67 13.54 32.46
N ALA A 28 -7.36 12.94 31.48
CA ALA A 28 -7.35 13.42 30.10
C ALA A 28 -8.02 14.80 29.92
N ALA A 29 -8.81 15.26 30.89
CA ALA A 29 -9.45 16.58 30.86
C ALA A 29 -8.47 17.77 30.99
N THR A 30 -7.19 17.54 31.28
CA THR A 30 -6.18 18.59 31.51
C THR A 30 -4.88 18.45 30.71
N ASP A 31 -4.74 17.44 29.83
CA ASP A 31 -3.58 17.27 28.93
C ASP A 31 -4.04 16.93 27.51
N PRO A 32 -3.79 17.78 26.49
CA PRO A 32 -4.19 17.52 25.11
C PRO A 32 -3.49 16.29 24.50
N ASN A 33 -2.36 15.81 25.04
CA ASN A 33 -1.74 14.57 24.59
C ASN A 33 -2.53 13.31 24.99
N MET A 34 -3.48 13.45 25.93
CA MET A 34 -4.31 12.37 26.47
C MET A 34 -5.73 12.35 25.90
N GLU A 35 -6.06 13.17 24.89
CA GLU A 35 -7.36 13.06 24.20
C GLU A 35 -7.45 11.74 23.42
N VAL A 36 -8.46 10.92 23.71
CA VAL A 36 -8.62 9.58 23.13
C VAL A 36 -9.14 9.65 21.69
N LYS A 37 -8.37 9.12 20.75
CA LYS A 37 -8.75 8.93 19.34
C LYS A 37 -9.50 7.61 19.12
N PHE A 38 -9.13 6.56 19.84
CA PHE A 38 -9.71 5.22 19.71
C PHE A 38 -9.52 4.44 21.02
N ASP A 39 -10.61 3.88 21.54
CA ASP A 39 -10.62 3.03 22.74
C ASP A 39 -10.96 1.59 22.32
N PHE A 40 -10.06 0.66 22.64
CA PHE A 40 -10.23 -0.78 22.44
C PHE A 40 -9.82 -1.52 23.72
N THR A 41 -10.23 -0.99 24.87
CA THR A 41 -10.18 -1.67 26.18
C THR A 41 -10.83 -3.07 26.06
N PRO A 42 -10.20 -4.14 26.58
CA PRO A 42 -9.03 -4.16 27.48
C PRO A 42 -7.67 -4.16 26.77
N PHE A 43 -7.59 -4.11 25.44
CA PHE A 43 -6.35 -4.27 24.69
C PHE A 43 -5.48 -3.01 24.67
N LEU A 44 -6.03 -1.89 24.17
CA LEU A 44 -5.28 -0.63 24.03
C LEU A 44 -6.18 0.61 23.97
N ILE A 45 -5.54 1.77 24.12
CA ILE A 45 -6.07 3.09 23.80
C ILE A 45 -5.09 3.79 22.85
N GLN A 46 -5.59 4.42 21.79
CA GLN A 46 -4.84 5.37 20.96
C GLN A 46 -5.33 6.80 21.24
N TYR A 47 -4.38 7.72 21.37
CA TYR A 47 -4.62 9.15 21.58
C TYR A 47 -4.51 9.95 20.28
N ARG A 48 -5.06 11.17 20.21
CA ARG A 48 -4.94 12.03 19.01
C ARG A 48 -3.50 12.41 18.68
N SER A 49 -2.65 12.50 19.71
CA SER A 49 -1.19 12.62 19.63
C SER A 49 -0.49 11.46 18.89
N GLY A 50 -1.22 10.43 18.46
CA GLY A 50 -0.69 9.23 17.80
C GLY A 50 -0.13 8.18 18.76
N ARG A 51 0.08 8.55 20.03
CA ARG A 51 0.49 7.63 21.12
C ARG A 51 -0.49 6.47 21.23
N VAL A 52 0.04 5.25 21.32
CA VAL A 52 -0.72 4.03 21.62
C VAL A 52 -0.27 3.50 22.98
N GLN A 53 -1.21 3.38 23.91
CA GLN A 53 -1.02 2.73 25.21
C GLN A 53 -1.69 1.36 25.17
N ARG A 54 -0.88 0.28 25.18
CA ARG A 54 -1.38 -1.07 25.43
C ARG A 54 -1.69 -1.22 26.92
N LEU A 55 -2.85 -1.80 27.23
CA LEU A 55 -3.33 -2.01 28.59
C LEU A 55 -3.12 -3.45 29.08
N MET A 56 -2.95 -4.40 28.14
CA MET A 56 -2.56 -5.79 28.39
C MET A 56 -1.60 -6.26 27.30
N GLY A 57 -1.05 -7.48 27.46
CA GLY A 57 -0.24 -8.13 26.44
C GLY A 57 1.08 -7.42 26.12
N THR A 58 1.74 -6.92 27.16
CA THR A 58 3.05 -6.25 27.13
C THR A 58 4.13 -7.01 27.90
N THR A 59 3.76 -8.08 28.60
CA THR A 59 4.68 -8.95 29.34
C THR A 59 5.56 -9.74 28.37
N VAL A 60 6.83 -9.93 28.72
CA VAL A 60 7.74 -10.83 28.03
C VAL A 60 8.48 -11.70 29.02
N VAL A 61 8.80 -12.94 28.62
CA VAL A 61 9.67 -13.85 29.38
C VAL A 61 10.96 -14.11 28.60
N ALA A 62 12.08 -14.29 29.28
CA ALA A 62 13.37 -14.61 28.65
C ALA A 62 13.36 -16.01 27.99
N PRO A 63 14.19 -16.26 26.95
CA PRO A 63 14.40 -17.60 26.43
C PRO A 63 15.14 -18.45 27.49
N SER A 64 14.68 -19.69 27.68
CA SER A 64 15.09 -20.56 28.79
C SER A 64 15.01 -22.05 28.44
N LEU A 65 15.55 -22.89 29.32
CA LEU A 65 15.21 -24.32 29.39
C LEU A 65 13.95 -24.47 30.26
N ASP A 66 12.84 -24.88 29.66
CA ASP A 66 11.65 -25.27 30.43
C ASP A 66 11.87 -26.67 31.03
N VAL A 67 12.05 -26.71 32.36
CA VAL A 67 12.39 -27.92 33.12
C VAL A 67 11.29 -28.98 33.04
N ARG A 68 10.03 -28.56 32.85
CA ARG A 68 8.84 -29.43 32.81
C ARG A 68 8.73 -30.23 31.50
N THR A 69 9.10 -29.64 30.38
CA THR A 69 9.01 -30.26 29.03
C THR A 69 10.35 -30.68 28.46
N GLY A 70 11.46 -30.17 29.01
CA GLY A 70 12.81 -30.38 28.47
C GLY A 70 13.05 -29.65 27.14
N VAL A 71 12.31 -28.57 26.88
CA VAL A 71 12.48 -27.71 25.70
C VAL A 71 13.47 -26.59 26.02
N VAL A 72 14.49 -26.44 25.18
CA VAL A 72 15.38 -25.27 25.18
C VAL A 72 14.85 -24.26 24.18
N SER A 73 14.66 -23.02 24.61
CA SER A 73 14.26 -21.91 23.74
C SER A 73 15.39 -20.89 23.54
N LYS A 74 15.37 -20.19 22.40
CA LYS A 74 16.36 -19.16 22.04
C LYS A 74 15.75 -18.10 21.13
N ASP A 75 16.09 -16.83 21.38
CA ASP A 75 15.70 -15.72 20.50
C ASP A 75 16.72 -15.47 19.39
N VAL A 76 16.23 -15.10 18.21
CA VAL A 76 17.03 -14.74 17.03
C VAL A 76 16.41 -13.52 16.36
N VAL A 77 17.18 -12.43 16.23
CA VAL A 77 16.80 -11.29 15.39
C VAL A 77 16.95 -11.69 13.92
N VAL A 78 15.88 -11.59 13.17
CA VAL A 78 15.80 -11.93 11.74
C VAL A 78 16.22 -10.75 10.88
N ASP A 79 15.64 -9.59 11.17
CA ASP A 79 15.93 -8.33 10.51
C ASP A 79 16.13 -7.22 11.56
N ARG A 80 17.31 -6.61 11.52
CA ARG A 80 17.69 -5.53 12.43
C ARG A 80 17.07 -4.18 12.06
N SER A 81 16.59 -4.01 10.83
CA SER A 81 16.01 -2.75 10.35
C SER A 81 14.55 -2.56 10.81
N THR A 82 13.76 -3.64 10.84
CA THR A 82 12.41 -3.65 11.44
C THR A 82 12.39 -4.06 12.91
N GLY A 83 13.48 -4.61 13.44
CA GLY A 83 13.53 -5.21 14.78
C GLY A 83 12.85 -6.59 14.85
N LEU A 84 12.50 -7.19 13.71
CA LEU A 84 11.83 -8.49 13.64
C LEU A 84 12.69 -9.59 14.25
N ALA A 85 12.14 -10.29 15.24
CA ALA A 85 12.80 -11.38 15.95
C ALA A 85 11.85 -12.56 16.21
N VAL A 86 12.42 -13.76 16.25
CA VAL A 86 11.72 -15.03 16.45
C VAL A 86 12.21 -15.73 17.71
N ARG A 87 11.30 -16.44 18.41
CA ARG A 87 11.69 -17.44 19.41
C ARG A 87 11.66 -18.84 18.78
N LEU A 88 12.80 -19.52 18.89
CA LEU A 88 13.00 -20.92 18.55
C LEU A 88 12.75 -21.81 19.76
N TYR A 89 12.24 -23.01 19.56
CA TYR A 89 11.96 -24.01 20.59
C TYR A 89 12.49 -25.39 20.15
N ARG A 90 13.52 -25.91 20.83
CA ARG A 90 14.20 -27.19 20.58
C ARG A 90 13.76 -28.22 21.63
N PRO A 91 12.94 -29.23 21.28
CA PRO A 91 12.62 -30.32 22.21
C PRO A 91 13.77 -31.32 22.36
N LYS A 92 13.77 -32.04 23.47
CA LYS A 92 14.66 -33.19 23.71
C LYS A 92 14.36 -34.29 22.68
N HIS A 93 15.38 -34.73 21.95
CA HIS A 93 15.28 -35.75 20.91
C HIS A 93 16.52 -36.66 20.92
N ARG A 94 16.44 -37.86 20.32
CA ARG A 94 17.54 -38.84 20.27
C ARG A 94 18.20 -38.87 18.88
N GLY A 95 18.65 -37.69 18.42
CA GLY A 95 19.21 -37.50 17.08
C GLY A 95 18.18 -37.60 15.94
N GLY A 96 18.68 -37.54 14.70
CA GLY A 96 17.85 -37.58 13.49
C GLY A 96 17.30 -36.21 13.06
N ARG A 97 16.31 -36.23 12.17
CA ARG A 97 15.72 -35.01 11.57
C ARG A 97 14.40 -34.63 12.24
N LEU A 98 14.32 -33.40 12.73
CA LEU A 98 13.08 -32.83 13.28
C LEU A 98 12.31 -32.04 12.21
N PRO A 99 10.95 -32.06 12.24
CA PRO A 99 10.14 -31.14 11.45
C PRO A 99 10.15 -29.75 12.08
N VAL A 100 9.85 -28.74 11.27
CA VAL A 100 9.65 -27.36 11.72
C VAL A 100 8.16 -27.06 11.80
N LEU A 101 7.71 -26.57 12.95
CA LEU A 101 6.40 -25.95 13.15
C LEU A 101 6.60 -24.43 13.11
N ILE A 102 5.93 -23.75 12.20
CA ILE A 102 5.84 -22.29 12.18
C ILE A 102 4.55 -21.88 12.89
N TYR A 103 4.63 -20.98 13.86
CA TYR A 103 3.51 -20.54 14.69
C TYR A 103 3.36 -19.02 14.67
N PHE A 104 2.13 -18.52 14.59
CA PHE A 104 1.81 -17.09 14.71
C PHE A 104 0.95 -16.91 15.97
N HIS A 105 1.28 -15.92 16.81
CA HIS A 105 0.49 -15.63 18.01
C HIS A 105 -0.81 -14.89 17.66
N GLY A 106 -1.78 -14.95 18.59
CA GLY A 106 -3.00 -14.16 18.54
C GLY A 106 -2.78 -12.74 19.05
N GLY A 107 -3.68 -12.24 19.91
CA GLY A 107 -3.63 -10.85 20.41
C GLY A 107 -4.24 -9.82 19.46
N ALA A 108 -5.16 -10.25 18.58
CA ALA A 108 -5.92 -9.42 17.66
C ALA A 108 -5.07 -8.46 16.79
N PHE A 109 -3.85 -8.87 16.43
CA PHE A 109 -2.83 -8.08 15.72
C PHE A 109 -2.35 -6.80 16.42
N VAL A 110 -2.70 -6.57 17.69
CA VAL A 110 -2.46 -5.29 18.39
C VAL A 110 -1.76 -5.42 19.75
N VAL A 111 -1.87 -6.57 20.42
CA VAL A 111 -1.20 -6.90 21.68
C VAL A 111 -0.48 -8.26 21.58
N GLU A 112 0.27 -8.63 22.61
CA GLU A 112 1.08 -9.85 22.70
C GLU A 112 2.30 -9.88 21.77
N SER A 113 3.17 -10.88 21.94
CA SER A 113 4.37 -11.07 21.13
C SER A 113 4.81 -12.54 21.09
N ALA A 114 5.81 -12.85 20.25
CA ALA A 114 6.51 -14.14 20.26
C ALA A 114 7.22 -14.49 21.60
N PHE A 115 7.30 -13.51 22.51
CA PHE A 115 8.00 -13.60 23.79
C PHE A 115 7.06 -13.52 25.01
N ASP A 116 5.74 -13.39 24.81
CA ASP A 116 4.77 -13.40 25.91
C ASP A 116 4.78 -14.77 26.64
N PRO A 117 4.69 -14.80 27.99
CA PRO A 117 4.61 -16.03 28.77
C PRO A 117 3.48 -17.00 28.38
N VAL A 118 2.30 -16.55 27.92
CA VAL A 118 1.20 -17.46 27.56
C VAL A 118 1.56 -18.25 26.30
N TYR A 119 1.95 -17.57 25.23
CA TYR A 119 2.41 -18.25 24.00
C TYR A 119 3.70 -19.04 24.22
N HIS A 120 4.61 -18.55 25.08
CA HIS A 120 5.81 -19.28 25.44
C HIS A 120 5.52 -20.63 26.11
N ASN A 121 4.64 -20.63 27.11
CA ASN A 121 4.25 -21.85 27.83
C ASN A 121 3.50 -22.84 26.91
N TYR A 122 2.61 -22.34 26.04
CA TYR A 122 1.95 -23.17 25.03
C TYR A 122 2.96 -23.79 24.04
N LEU A 123 3.94 -23.01 23.56
CA LEU A 123 4.94 -23.49 22.61
C LEU A 123 5.95 -24.46 23.21
N ASN A 124 6.33 -24.32 24.49
CA ASN A 124 7.09 -25.35 25.21
C ASN A 124 6.32 -26.68 25.23
N ALA A 125 5.05 -26.66 25.67
CA ALA A 125 4.21 -27.85 25.72
C ALA A 125 3.97 -28.48 24.34
N LEU A 126 3.70 -27.66 23.32
CA LEU A 126 3.44 -28.14 21.96
C LEU A 126 4.71 -28.65 21.27
N ALA A 127 5.87 -27.99 21.40
CA ALA A 127 7.13 -28.44 20.78
C ALA A 127 7.56 -29.81 21.32
N ALA A 128 7.46 -30.02 22.64
CA ALA A 128 7.70 -31.31 23.27
C ALA A 128 6.71 -32.38 22.81
N LYS A 129 5.39 -32.10 22.89
CA LYS A 129 4.35 -33.08 22.55
C LYS A 129 4.29 -33.43 21.06
N ALA A 130 4.58 -32.47 20.18
CA ALA A 130 4.68 -32.68 18.75
C ALA A 130 6.03 -33.29 18.32
N GLY A 131 7.08 -33.22 19.16
CA GLY A 131 8.44 -33.64 18.81
C GLY A 131 8.98 -32.86 17.61
N ALA A 132 8.80 -31.54 17.61
CA ALA A 132 9.06 -30.63 16.49
C ALA A 132 9.83 -29.40 16.97
N ILE A 133 10.67 -28.83 16.10
CA ILE A 133 11.24 -27.50 16.35
C ILE A 133 10.15 -26.48 16.09
N ALA A 134 9.71 -25.74 17.09
CA ALA A 134 8.77 -24.63 16.87
C ALA A 134 9.53 -23.32 16.64
N VAL A 135 9.02 -22.51 15.71
CA VAL A 135 9.51 -21.17 15.37
C VAL A 135 8.30 -20.24 15.41
N SER A 136 8.34 -19.23 16.27
CA SER A 136 7.31 -18.18 16.27
C SER A 136 7.64 -17.13 15.19
N HIS A 137 6.65 -16.75 14.37
CA HIS A 137 6.73 -15.99 13.12
C HIS A 137 7.36 -16.75 11.91
N GLY A 138 7.06 -16.35 10.66
CA GLY A 138 6.98 -17.35 9.58
C GLY A 138 6.81 -16.89 8.11
N GLY A 139 6.91 -17.88 7.20
CA GLY A 139 6.28 -17.87 5.86
C GLY A 139 7.23 -18.09 4.65
N GLY A 140 7.34 -19.33 4.15
CA GLY A 140 8.23 -19.65 3.02
C GLY A 140 8.73 -21.09 2.84
N ALA A 141 8.19 -22.07 3.59
CA ALA A 141 8.50 -23.49 3.38
C ALA A 141 7.52 -24.16 2.40
N THR A 142 7.85 -25.36 1.91
CA THR A 142 6.85 -26.25 1.26
C THR A 142 5.84 -26.71 2.32
N ILE A 143 4.68 -26.04 2.40
CA ILE A 143 3.72 -26.21 3.50
C ILE A 143 3.00 -27.56 3.39
N ARG A 144 3.53 -28.59 4.06
CA ARG A 144 2.95 -29.95 4.11
C ARG A 144 1.61 -30.05 4.88
N GLY A 145 1.24 -29.01 5.63
CA GLY A 145 -0.07 -28.86 6.27
C GLY A 145 -0.17 -27.54 7.03
N VAL A 146 -1.36 -26.95 7.09
CA VAL A 146 -1.69 -25.78 7.94
C VAL A 146 -2.56 -26.24 9.10
N ALA A 147 -2.38 -25.64 10.28
CA ALA A 147 -3.32 -25.70 11.39
C ALA A 147 -3.81 -24.28 11.70
N LEU A 148 -5.12 -24.08 11.70
CA LEU A 148 -5.78 -22.84 12.07
C LEU A 148 -6.45 -23.06 13.43
N LEU A 149 -6.00 -22.30 14.44
CA LEU A 149 -6.45 -22.47 15.82
C LEU A 149 -7.41 -21.34 16.16
N ASP A 150 -8.70 -21.66 16.27
CA ASP A 150 -9.80 -20.73 16.57
C ASP A 150 -9.68 -19.38 15.83
N PRO A 151 -9.50 -19.35 14.49
CA PRO A 151 -9.08 -18.15 13.77
C PRO A 151 -10.13 -17.04 13.77
N TYR A 152 -9.64 -15.80 13.67
CA TYR A 152 -10.45 -14.57 13.70
C TYR A 152 -11.12 -14.28 12.34
N PHE A 153 -12.08 -15.11 11.96
CA PHE A 153 -12.93 -14.89 10.79
C PHE A 153 -14.29 -14.32 11.23
N LEU A 154 -14.67 -13.17 10.67
CA LEU A 154 -15.92 -12.47 11.02
C LEU A 154 -17.02 -12.66 9.97
N GLY A 155 -16.64 -12.87 8.70
CA GLY A 155 -17.61 -13.05 7.62
C GLY A 155 -18.61 -11.90 7.54
N LYS A 156 -19.91 -12.23 7.52
CA LYS A 156 -21.01 -11.25 7.59
C LYS A 156 -21.43 -10.90 9.02
N TYR A 157 -20.86 -11.53 10.06
CA TYR A 157 -21.18 -11.18 11.45
C TYR A 157 -20.30 -10.01 11.90
N VAL A 158 -20.81 -8.81 11.66
CA VAL A 158 -20.13 -7.56 11.99
C VAL A 158 -20.82 -6.93 13.19
N ASP A 159 -20.34 -7.23 14.39
CA ASP A 159 -20.66 -6.39 15.55
C ASP A 159 -19.90 -5.04 15.42
N PRO A 160 -20.45 -3.89 15.87
CA PRO A 160 -19.80 -2.59 15.67
C PRO A 160 -18.41 -2.46 16.32
N THR A 161 -18.09 -3.28 17.33
CA THR A 161 -16.76 -3.33 17.96
C THR A 161 -15.79 -4.10 17.09
N ALA A 162 -16.22 -5.21 16.48
CA ALA A 162 -15.45 -5.95 15.49
C ALA A 162 -15.15 -5.09 14.24
N GLN A 163 -16.10 -4.29 13.77
CA GLN A 163 -15.89 -3.33 12.67
C GLN A 163 -14.86 -2.25 13.04
N ARG A 164 -14.99 -1.66 14.24
CA ARG A 164 -14.03 -0.66 14.76
C ARG A 164 -12.64 -1.24 14.93
N ALA A 165 -12.52 -2.47 15.45
CA ALA A 165 -11.26 -3.18 15.60
C ALA A 165 -10.58 -3.45 14.25
N TRP A 166 -11.32 -4.00 13.27
CA TRP A 166 -10.79 -4.23 11.92
C TRP A 166 -10.38 -2.93 11.22
N GLY A 167 -11.20 -1.88 11.33
CA GLY A 167 -10.88 -0.54 10.83
C GLY A 167 -9.59 0.04 11.43
N PHE A 168 -9.33 -0.20 12.72
CA PHE A 168 -8.06 0.16 13.37
C PHE A 168 -6.88 -0.68 12.87
N ILE A 169 -7.01 -2.02 12.89
CA ILE A 169 -5.97 -2.98 12.46
C ILE A 169 -5.50 -2.69 11.03
N CYS A 170 -6.43 -2.38 10.13
CA CYS A 170 -6.12 -2.10 8.72
C CYS A 170 -5.87 -0.62 8.40
N ALA A 171 -5.99 0.28 9.39
CA ALA A 171 -5.99 1.74 9.19
C ALA A 171 -7.00 2.19 8.11
N GLY A 172 -8.22 1.66 8.15
CA GLY A 172 -9.31 1.96 7.22
C GLY A 172 -9.19 1.34 5.82
N ARG A 173 -8.02 0.80 5.43
CA ARG A 173 -7.72 0.36 4.05
C ARG A 173 -8.56 -0.81 3.53
N TYR A 174 -9.17 -1.60 4.41
CA TYR A 174 -9.92 -2.81 4.04
C TYR A 174 -11.26 -2.85 4.77
N GLY A 175 -12.36 -3.01 4.02
CA GLY A 175 -13.70 -3.23 4.57
C GLY A 175 -13.89 -4.63 5.15
N MET A 176 -15.04 -4.88 5.77
CA MET A 176 -15.36 -6.19 6.38
C MET A 176 -15.51 -7.33 5.37
N GLU A 177 -15.92 -7.02 4.14
CA GLU A 177 -15.99 -8.00 3.04
C GLU A 177 -14.62 -8.28 2.39
N HIS A 178 -13.52 -7.75 2.92
CA HIS A 178 -12.19 -8.01 2.37
C HIS A 178 -11.73 -9.46 2.70
N PRO A 179 -11.16 -10.22 1.73
CA PRO A 179 -10.71 -11.60 1.90
C PRO A 179 -9.78 -11.91 3.08
N TYR A 180 -9.17 -10.90 3.71
CA TYR A 180 -8.32 -11.08 4.91
C TYR A 180 -9.12 -11.32 6.20
N VAL A 181 -10.39 -10.91 6.28
CA VAL A 181 -11.25 -11.09 7.48
C VAL A 181 -12.57 -11.79 7.16
N ASN A 182 -13.06 -11.65 5.93
CA ASN A 182 -14.07 -12.52 5.34
C ASN A 182 -13.43 -13.42 4.26
N PRO A 183 -12.81 -14.56 4.61
CA PRO A 183 -12.24 -15.47 3.61
C PRO A 183 -13.30 -16.02 2.64
N MET A 184 -14.59 -15.99 2.97
CA MET A 184 -15.67 -16.38 2.04
C MET A 184 -15.80 -15.44 0.83
N ALA A 185 -15.21 -14.24 0.88
CA ALA A 185 -15.09 -13.33 -0.27
C ALA A 185 -13.98 -13.75 -1.27
N LEU A 186 -13.20 -14.80 -0.99
CA LEU A 186 -12.23 -15.35 -1.94
C LEU A 186 -12.93 -15.98 -3.15
N PRO A 187 -12.57 -15.61 -4.41
CA PRO A 187 -13.07 -16.27 -5.61
C PRO A 187 -12.83 -17.78 -5.58
N ALA A 188 -13.77 -18.58 -6.10
CA ALA A 188 -13.71 -20.05 -6.10
C ALA A 188 -12.36 -20.62 -6.62
N ALA A 189 -11.78 -19.99 -7.64
CA ALA A 189 -10.48 -20.37 -8.22
C ALA A 189 -9.27 -20.10 -7.30
N SER A 190 -9.39 -19.27 -6.26
CA SER A 190 -8.31 -19.02 -5.28
C SER A 190 -8.20 -20.14 -4.26
N TRP A 191 -9.32 -20.71 -3.80
CA TRP A 191 -9.34 -21.86 -2.89
C TRP A 191 -8.62 -23.08 -3.47
N ARG A 192 -8.84 -23.39 -4.75
CA ARG A 192 -8.15 -24.48 -5.46
C ARG A 192 -6.63 -24.33 -5.50
N ARG A 193 -6.11 -23.10 -5.37
CA ARG A 193 -4.68 -22.75 -5.44
C ARG A 193 -4.01 -22.68 -4.06
N LEU A 194 -4.69 -23.07 -2.98
CA LEU A 194 -4.10 -23.09 -1.64
C LEU A 194 -2.89 -24.04 -1.60
N ALA A 195 -1.70 -23.48 -1.38
CA ALA A 195 -0.40 -24.14 -1.58
C ALA A 195 0.00 -25.19 -0.52
N THR A 196 -0.99 -25.75 0.18
CA THR A 196 -0.82 -26.91 1.07
C THR A 196 -1.74 -28.03 0.63
N SER A 197 -1.41 -29.27 0.98
CA SER A 197 -2.28 -30.44 0.75
C SER A 197 -3.16 -30.80 1.95
N ARG A 198 -3.04 -30.08 3.09
CA ARG A 198 -3.81 -30.36 4.31
C ARG A 198 -4.13 -29.10 5.10
N VAL A 199 -5.35 -29.02 5.63
CA VAL A 199 -5.78 -28.01 6.60
C VAL A 199 -6.45 -28.70 7.78
N LEU A 200 -6.09 -28.29 9.00
CA LEU A 200 -6.79 -28.63 10.22
C LEU A 200 -7.33 -27.32 10.83
N MET A 201 -8.64 -27.27 11.06
CA MET A 201 -9.30 -26.22 11.83
C MET A 201 -9.57 -26.74 13.24
N THR A 202 -9.18 -26.00 14.28
CA THR A 202 -9.79 -26.16 15.62
C THR A 202 -10.85 -25.11 15.83
N VAL A 203 -11.91 -25.49 16.55
CA VAL A 203 -13.01 -24.62 16.95
C VAL A 203 -13.36 -24.94 18.40
N SER A 204 -13.53 -23.92 19.22
CA SER A 204 -14.16 -24.07 20.54
C SER A 204 -15.68 -23.89 20.38
N ASP A 205 -16.51 -24.77 20.95
CA ASP A 205 -17.94 -24.81 20.62
C ASP A 205 -18.75 -23.60 21.09
N LEU A 206 -18.34 -22.98 22.20
CA LEU A 206 -18.90 -21.72 22.71
C LEU A 206 -18.25 -20.48 22.07
N ASP A 207 -17.38 -20.63 21.07
CA ASP A 207 -16.82 -19.50 20.33
C ASP A 207 -17.89 -18.87 19.40
N ARG A 208 -18.14 -17.58 19.59
CA ARG A 208 -18.99 -16.75 18.72
C ARG A 208 -18.51 -16.68 17.26
N LEU A 209 -17.23 -16.96 17.01
CA LEU A 209 -16.64 -17.06 15.67
C LEU A 209 -16.76 -18.45 15.05
N GLY A 210 -17.15 -19.46 15.84
CA GLY A 210 -17.32 -20.85 15.43
C GLY A 210 -18.12 -21.07 14.14
N PRO A 211 -19.22 -20.33 13.86
CA PRO A 211 -19.95 -20.45 12.58
C PRO A 211 -19.08 -20.16 11.35
N TRP A 212 -18.19 -19.17 11.41
CA TRP A 212 -17.32 -18.77 10.29
C TRP A 212 -16.11 -19.69 10.15
N GLN A 213 -15.58 -20.17 11.28
CA GLN A 213 -14.53 -21.18 11.30
C GLN A 213 -15.02 -22.51 10.69
N ARG A 214 -16.28 -22.89 10.93
CA ARG A 214 -16.94 -24.02 10.26
C ARG A 214 -17.18 -23.74 8.76
N ALA A 215 -17.79 -22.60 8.42
CA ALA A 215 -18.05 -22.21 7.03
C ALA A 215 -16.78 -22.19 6.15
N TYR A 216 -15.64 -21.76 6.69
CA TYR A 216 -14.34 -21.82 6.00
C TYR A 216 -13.95 -23.24 5.59
N VAL A 217 -14.14 -24.22 6.49
CA VAL A 217 -13.81 -25.63 6.23
C VAL A 217 -14.72 -26.20 5.14
N ASP A 218 -16.01 -25.89 5.20
CA ASP A 218 -16.98 -26.41 4.24
C ASP A 218 -16.84 -25.75 2.86
N ALA A 219 -16.47 -24.46 2.81
CA ALA A 219 -16.07 -23.77 1.58
C ALA A 219 -14.80 -24.38 0.96
N LEU A 220 -13.77 -24.64 1.77
CA LEU A 220 -12.54 -25.27 1.32
C LEU A 220 -12.81 -26.66 0.73
N ARG A 221 -13.66 -27.48 1.39
CA ARG A 221 -14.13 -28.79 0.88
C ARG A 221 -14.90 -28.65 -0.44
N GLY A 222 -15.87 -27.74 -0.50
CA GLY A 222 -16.70 -27.51 -1.69
C GLY A 222 -15.96 -26.90 -2.88
N SER A 223 -14.78 -26.30 -2.67
CA SER A 223 -14.06 -25.56 -3.71
C SER A 223 -13.47 -26.43 -4.84
N GLY A 224 -13.27 -27.73 -4.61
CA GLY A 224 -12.46 -28.59 -5.49
C GLY A 224 -10.95 -28.42 -5.31
N TRP A 225 -10.50 -27.90 -4.16
CA TRP A 225 -9.10 -28.00 -3.73
C TRP A 225 -8.76 -29.48 -3.42
N PRO A 226 -7.65 -30.03 -3.93
CA PRO A 226 -7.36 -31.47 -3.87
C PRO A 226 -6.77 -31.96 -2.52
N GLY A 227 -6.86 -31.16 -1.46
CA GLY A 227 -6.29 -31.46 -0.16
C GLY A 227 -7.30 -31.94 0.89
N GLU A 228 -6.79 -32.33 2.06
CA GLU A 228 -7.61 -32.81 3.17
C GLU A 228 -7.96 -31.66 4.15
N ALA A 229 -9.25 -31.38 4.34
CA ALA A 229 -9.75 -30.40 5.32
C ALA A 229 -10.41 -31.09 6.54
N ARG A 230 -9.70 -31.08 7.68
CA ARG A 230 -10.19 -31.60 8.98
C ARG A 230 -10.73 -30.47 9.86
N LEU A 231 -11.77 -30.79 10.63
CA LEU A 231 -12.34 -29.93 11.67
C LEU A 231 -12.29 -30.69 13.01
N TYR A 232 -11.81 -30.02 14.06
CA TYR A 232 -11.79 -30.52 15.43
C TYR A 232 -12.52 -29.53 16.34
N VAL A 233 -13.70 -29.91 16.83
CA VAL A 233 -14.49 -29.09 17.76
C VAL A 233 -14.21 -29.52 19.19
N THR A 234 -13.94 -28.57 20.08
CA THR A 234 -13.81 -28.81 21.53
C THR A 234 -15.13 -28.48 22.23
N PRO A 235 -15.82 -29.43 22.88
CA PRO A 235 -17.08 -29.17 23.59
C PRO A 235 -16.90 -28.48 24.94
N GLY A 236 -17.85 -27.61 25.29
CA GLY A 236 -17.91 -26.82 26.51
C GLY A 236 -16.69 -25.92 26.75
N GLU A 237 -16.15 -25.27 25.71
CA GLU A 237 -15.00 -24.36 25.83
C GLU A 237 -15.18 -23.05 25.05
N GLY A 238 -14.54 -21.99 25.54
CA GLY A 238 -14.49 -20.68 24.88
C GLY A 238 -13.29 -20.51 23.95
N HIS A 239 -13.36 -19.48 23.12
CA HIS A 239 -12.30 -19.07 22.18
C HIS A 239 -10.89 -19.10 22.80
N CYS A 240 -9.95 -19.82 22.16
CA CYS A 240 -8.56 -19.94 22.58
C CYS A 240 -8.29 -20.48 24.01
N TYR A 241 -9.23 -21.24 24.60
CA TYR A 241 -9.07 -21.82 25.96
C TYR A 241 -7.72 -22.53 26.20
N PHE A 242 -7.18 -23.17 25.16
CA PHE A 242 -5.96 -23.96 25.20
C PHE A 242 -4.69 -23.15 25.50
N LEU A 243 -4.72 -21.82 25.37
CA LEU A 243 -3.62 -20.94 25.76
C LEU A 243 -3.56 -20.75 27.29
N ASN A 244 -4.72 -20.49 27.90
CA ASN A 244 -4.83 -20.09 29.31
C ASN A 244 -5.11 -21.27 30.27
N ASN A 245 -5.35 -22.47 29.75
CA ASN A 245 -5.71 -23.65 30.54
C ASN A 245 -4.94 -24.90 30.07
N LEU A 246 -3.62 -24.79 29.98
CA LEU A 246 -2.70 -25.82 29.46
C LEU A 246 -2.80 -27.18 30.15
N GLU A 247 -3.20 -27.19 31.42
CA GLU A 247 -3.29 -28.40 32.27
C GLU A 247 -4.64 -29.11 32.13
N SER A 248 -5.62 -28.51 31.44
CA SER A 248 -6.89 -29.15 31.12
C SER A 248 -6.70 -30.39 30.24
N PRO A 249 -7.39 -31.51 30.53
CA PRO A 249 -7.44 -32.67 29.64
C PRO A 249 -7.86 -32.32 28.19
N LYS A 250 -8.70 -31.28 28.02
CA LYS A 250 -9.08 -30.79 26.69
C LYS A 250 -7.94 -30.05 25.97
N ALA A 251 -7.14 -29.26 26.68
CA ALA A 251 -5.97 -28.59 26.09
C ALA A 251 -4.87 -29.61 25.76
N ALA A 252 -4.68 -30.59 26.65
CA ALA A 252 -3.84 -31.75 26.39
C ALA A 252 -4.31 -32.54 25.16
N MET A 253 -5.62 -32.73 24.96
CA MET A 253 -6.17 -33.40 23.78
C MET A 253 -6.01 -32.56 22.50
N HIS A 254 -6.30 -31.25 22.54
CA HIS A 254 -6.04 -30.32 21.43
C HIS A 254 -4.58 -30.40 20.96
N MET A 255 -3.61 -30.28 21.88
CA MET A 255 -2.19 -30.43 21.55
C MET A 255 -1.84 -31.84 21.03
N ALA A 256 -2.56 -32.89 21.45
CA ALA A 256 -2.41 -34.22 20.89
C ALA A 256 -2.95 -34.33 19.45
N THR A 257 -4.08 -33.67 19.14
CA THR A 257 -4.62 -33.57 17.77
C THR A 257 -3.62 -32.90 16.83
N LEU A 258 -3.00 -31.77 17.26
CA LEU A 258 -1.95 -31.09 16.49
C LEU A 258 -0.70 -31.99 16.29
N ALA A 259 -0.24 -32.66 17.35
CA ALA A 259 0.88 -33.59 17.29
C ALA A 259 0.60 -34.83 16.40
N ALA A 260 -0.65 -35.33 16.38
CA ALA A 260 -1.07 -36.46 15.55
C ALA A 260 -1.25 -36.07 14.08
N TYR A 261 -1.74 -34.85 13.79
CA TYR A 261 -1.84 -34.30 12.45
C TYR A 261 -0.47 -34.26 11.73
N ARG A 262 0.61 -33.93 12.45
CA ARG A 262 2.01 -34.07 11.98
C ARG A 262 2.40 -35.50 11.61
N LYS A 263 1.96 -36.52 12.37
CA LYS A 263 2.38 -37.92 12.16
C LYS A 263 1.83 -38.56 10.87
N ASN A 264 0.66 -38.11 10.39
CA ASN A 264 0.02 -38.68 9.20
C ASN A 264 0.57 -38.11 7.88
N ILE A 265 1.60 -37.25 7.90
CA ILE A 265 2.25 -36.72 6.70
C ILE A 265 3.26 -37.77 6.20
N ALA A 266 2.90 -38.48 5.13
CA ALA A 266 3.77 -39.48 4.51
C ALA A 266 5.10 -38.85 4.07
N VAL A 267 6.21 -39.38 4.60
CA VAL A 267 7.57 -38.96 4.26
C VAL A 267 7.98 -39.66 2.96
N SER A 268 7.49 -39.13 1.83
CA SER A 268 8.05 -39.44 0.51
C SER A 268 9.54 -39.10 0.50
N SER A 269 10.38 -39.96 -0.08
CA SER A 269 11.84 -39.78 -0.15
C SER A 269 12.27 -38.54 -0.95
N THR A 270 11.34 -37.90 -1.66
CA THR A 270 11.50 -36.65 -2.39
C THR A 270 10.87 -35.46 -1.66
N SER A 271 11.62 -34.35 -1.63
CA SER A 271 11.19 -33.00 -1.24
C SER A 271 10.69 -32.82 0.21
N VAL A 272 11.54 -33.11 1.21
CA VAL A 272 11.30 -32.76 2.62
C VAL A 272 12.42 -31.87 3.16
N LEU A 273 12.09 -30.61 3.41
CA LEU A 273 12.97 -29.65 4.07
C LEU A 273 13.05 -30.01 5.57
N SER A 274 14.24 -30.39 6.02
CA SER A 274 14.40 -31.11 7.30
C SER A 274 15.77 -30.84 7.93
N LEU A 275 15.77 -30.49 9.22
CA LEU A 275 16.97 -30.09 9.96
C LEU A 275 17.63 -31.30 10.61
N THR A 276 18.89 -31.58 10.26
CA THR A 276 19.76 -32.47 11.07
C THR A 276 20.45 -31.61 12.12
N VAL A 277 20.41 -32.02 13.40
CA VAL A 277 21.01 -31.26 14.52
C VAL A 277 22.35 -31.90 14.93
N GLY A 278 23.40 -31.08 15.04
CA GLY A 278 24.72 -31.49 15.54
C GLY A 278 24.83 -31.52 17.08
N CYS A 279 25.99 -31.91 17.58
CA CYS A 279 26.28 -31.98 19.03
C CYS A 279 26.18 -30.62 19.75
N ASP A 280 25.99 -30.69 21.08
CA ASP A 280 25.05 -29.84 21.80
C ASP A 280 25.26 -28.32 21.76
N ASP A 281 26.51 -27.84 21.64
CA ASP A 281 26.85 -26.42 21.66
C ASP A 281 26.81 -25.72 20.29
N CYS A 282 26.72 -26.48 19.19
CA CYS A 282 26.81 -25.93 17.83
C CYS A 282 25.55 -26.24 16.98
N LEU A 283 24.64 -25.26 16.91
CA LEU A 283 23.41 -25.32 16.08
C LEU A 283 23.69 -25.06 14.58
N SER A 284 24.69 -25.77 14.04
CA SER A 284 25.08 -25.77 12.62
C SER A 284 24.06 -26.53 11.76
N VAL A 285 23.63 -25.93 10.64
CA VAL A 285 22.55 -26.46 9.80
C VAL A 285 23.14 -27.08 8.54
N TRP A 286 23.03 -28.40 8.40
CA TRP A 286 23.49 -29.14 7.22
C TRP A 286 22.32 -29.71 6.42
N LEU A 287 22.04 -29.09 5.27
CA LEU A 287 21.02 -29.54 4.32
C LEU A 287 21.65 -30.40 3.21
N ILE A 288 21.42 -31.71 3.28
CA ILE A 288 21.90 -32.69 2.30
C ILE A 288 20.93 -32.76 1.10
N SER A 289 21.42 -32.43 -0.10
CA SER A 289 20.66 -32.49 -1.37
C SER A 289 20.83 -33.84 -2.09
N PRO A 290 19.76 -34.46 -2.61
CA PRO A 290 19.86 -35.59 -3.54
C PRO A 290 20.33 -35.17 -4.95
N PRO A 291 20.75 -36.11 -5.81
CA PRO A 291 21.40 -35.81 -7.09
C PRO A 291 20.44 -35.72 -8.30
N ARG A 292 20.89 -34.97 -9.32
CA ARG A 292 20.39 -34.91 -10.72
C ARG A 292 18.94 -34.40 -10.92
N PHE A 293 18.83 -33.13 -11.28
CA PHE A 293 18.19 -32.75 -12.55
C PHE A 293 18.98 -31.61 -13.22
N THR A 294 18.66 -31.33 -14.48
CA THR A 294 19.44 -30.63 -15.53
C THR A 294 20.25 -29.37 -15.19
N LYS A 295 21.34 -29.17 -15.96
CA LYS A 295 22.21 -27.98 -15.94
C LYS A 295 21.41 -26.69 -16.22
N HIS A 296 21.37 -25.75 -15.27
CA HIS A 296 21.65 -24.30 -15.46
C HIS A 296 21.35 -23.44 -14.22
N ASN A 297 20.56 -23.91 -13.25
CA ASN A 297 20.26 -23.12 -12.06
C ASN A 297 21.36 -23.30 -10.98
N LYS A 298 21.91 -22.21 -10.44
CA LYS A 298 22.98 -22.27 -9.43
C LYS A 298 22.38 -22.56 -8.04
N GLN A 299 22.59 -23.78 -7.55
CA GLN A 299 22.17 -24.22 -6.21
C GLN A 299 22.76 -23.29 -5.13
N LYS A 300 21.91 -22.63 -4.32
CA LYS A 300 22.37 -21.95 -3.10
C LYS A 300 22.37 -22.93 -1.93
N THR A 301 23.53 -23.13 -1.31
CA THR A 301 23.66 -23.84 -0.03
C THR A 301 23.18 -22.95 1.11
N ILE A 302 22.43 -23.53 2.06
CA ILE A 302 21.88 -22.85 3.25
C ILE A 302 22.68 -23.37 4.44
N ASN A 303 23.44 -22.50 5.10
CA ASN A 303 24.52 -22.92 6.03
C ASN A 303 24.20 -22.65 7.51
N SER A 304 23.16 -21.87 7.82
CA SER A 304 22.81 -21.49 9.19
C SER A 304 21.30 -21.47 9.43
N VAL A 305 20.90 -21.37 10.72
CA VAL A 305 19.51 -21.12 11.11
C VAL A 305 19.05 -19.74 10.59
N GLN A 306 19.95 -18.76 10.48
CA GLN A 306 19.62 -17.46 9.93
C GLN A 306 19.35 -17.53 8.43
N ASP A 307 20.14 -18.31 7.66
CA ASP A 307 19.88 -18.56 6.23
C ASP A 307 18.59 -19.35 6.00
N LEU A 308 18.30 -20.30 6.90
CA LEU A 308 17.06 -21.06 6.92
C LEU A 308 15.87 -20.11 7.12
N VAL A 309 15.93 -19.25 8.14
CA VAL A 309 14.92 -18.23 8.43
C VAL A 309 14.79 -17.23 7.26
N ILE A 310 15.89 -16.71 6.73
CA ILE A 310 15.91 -15.85 5.53
C ILE A 310 15.20 -16.53 4.35
N THR A 311 15.51 -17.80 4.07
CA THR A 311 14.91 -18.54 2.94
C THR A 311 13.45 -18.96 3.21
N LEU A 312 13.07 -19.18 4.48
CA LEU A 312 11.75 -19.67 4.89
C LEU A 312 10.81 -18.59 5.42
N LEU A 313 11.22 -17.32 5.52
CA LEU A 313 10.38 -16.20 5.97
C LEU A 313 10.31 -15.04 4.95
N ILE A 314 11.39 -14.74 4.20
CA ILE A 314 11.36 -13.67 3.18
C ILE A 314 10.31 -13.93 2.07
N PRO A 315 9.99 -15.17 1.64
CA PRO A 315 8.91 -15.38 0.67
C PRO A 315 7.51 -14.90 1.13
N ALA A 316 7.27 -14.69 2.44
CA ALA A 316 6.04 -14.08 2.94
C ALA A 316 6.11 -12.55 3.06
N MET A 317 7.31 -11.97 3.13
CA MET A 317 7.52 -10.57 2.73
C MET A 317 7.69 -10.51 1.21
N ASN A 318 6.66 -10.93 0.46
CA ASN A 318 6.68 -10.78 -1.00
C ASN A 318 6.85 -9.28 -1.31
N PRO A 319 7.97 -8.86 -1.92
CA PRO A 319 8.27 -7.46 -2.08
C PRO A 319 7.37 -6.78 -3.13
N ASP A 320 6.55 -7.54 -3.88
CA ASP A 320 5.44 -7.04 -4.70
C ASP A 320 4.17 -6.70 -3.88
N THR A 321 4.14 -7.00 -2.58
CA THR A 321 2.97 -6.77 -1.71
C THR A 321 3.24 -5.79 -0.58
N GLU A 322 4.49 -5.62 -0.16
CA GLU A 322 4.88 -4.62 0.84
C GLU A 322 5.13 -3.26 0.16
N VAL A 323 4.32 -2.27 0.50
CA VAL A 323 4.40 -0.91 -0.03
C VAL A 323 5.64 -0.20 0.50
N ASP A 324 6.41 0.43 -0.39
CA ASP A 324 7.57 1.26 -0.02
C ASP A 324 7.30 2.76 -0.25
N PHE A 325 6.39 3.10 -1.16
CA PHE A 325 5.90 4.45 -1.38
C PHE A 325 4.43 4.43 -1.84
N ASP A 326 3.58 5.15 -1.14
CA ASP A 326 2.15 5.31 -1.43
C ASP A 326 1.86 6.76 -1.84
N PHE A 327 1.37 6.95 -3.06
CA PHE A 327 0.86 8.23 -3.56
C PHE A 327 -0.53 8.01 -4.19
N SER A 328 -1.37 7.27 -3.45
CA SER A 328 -2.79 7.11 -3.75
C SER A 328 -3.49 8.48 -3.85
N PRO A 329 -4.42 8.67 -4.81
CA PRO A 329 -4.99 7.64 -5.68
C PRO A 329 -4.21 7.41 -7.00
N LEU A 330 -2.98 7.94 -7.16
CA LEU A 330 -2.24 7.86 -8.43
C LEU A 330 -1.45 6.54 -8.57
N LEU A 331 -0.55 6.25 -7.62
CA LEU A 331 0.30 5.06 -7.67
C LEU A 331 0.63 4.49 -6.29
N ILE A 332 0.99 3.21 -6.29
CA ILE A 332 1.67 2.53 -5.20
C ILE A 332 2.94 1.88 -5.77
N ARG A 333 4.10 2.12 -5.15
CA ARG A 333 5.33 1.36 -5.37
C ARG A 333 5.53 0.39 -4.20
N TYR A 334 6.00 -0.81 -4.52
CA TYR A 334 6.30 -1.86 -3.56
C TYR A 334 7.81 -2.07 -3.48
N LYS A 335 8.31 -2.65 -2.38
CA LYS A 335 9.75 -2.85 -2.13
C LYS A 335 10.49 -3.66 -3.20
N SER A 336 9.80 -4.34 -4.12
CA SER A 336 10.37 -5.00 -5.30
C SER A 336 10.81 -4.02 -6.40
N GLY A 337 10.43 -2.75 -6.29
CA GLY A 337 10.47 -1.78 -7.38
C GLY A 337 9.24 -1.85 -8.30
N ARG A 338 8.31 -2.80 -8.11
CA ARG A 338 7.06 -2.86 -8.87
C ARG A 338 6.24 -1.60 -8.61
N VAL A 339 5.82 -0.93 -9.69
CA VAL A 339 4.90 0.21 -9.65
C VAL A 339 3.52 -0.24 -10.12
N HIS A 340 2.51 -0.02 -9.29
CA HIS A 340 1.10 -0.19 -9.62
C HIS A 340 0.46 1.20 -9.74
N ARG A 341 0.20 1.62 -10.98
CA ARG A 341 -0.58 2.81 -11.29
C ARG A 341 -2.05 2.48 -11.11
N LEU A 342 -2.72 3.16 -10.19
CA LEU A 342 -4.11 2.88 -9.83
C LEU A 342 -5.11 3.54 -10.80
N MET A 343 -4.68 4.61 -11.47
CA MET A 343 -5.45 5.33 -12.49
C MET A 343 -4.57 5.74 -13.68
N GLY A 344 -5.19 6.35 -14.71
CA GLY A 344 -4.50 6.94 -15.87
C GLY A 344 -3.80 5.94 -16.81
N THR A 345 -3.92 4.63 -16.59
CA THR A 345 -3.29 3.58 -17.40
C THR A 345 -4.01 3.32 -18.73
N ALA A 346 -5.30 3.66 -18.82
CA ALA A 346 -6.10 3.47 -20.03
C ALA A 346 -5.56 4.31 -21.19
N ARG A 347 -5.41 3.66 -22.35
CA ARG A 347 -5.04 4.26 -23.64
C ARG A 347 -6.17 4.11 -24.64
N VAL A 348 -6.16 4.94 -25.68
CA VAL A 348 -6.99 4.83 -26.88
C VAL A 348 -6.09 4.92 -28.11
N ASP A 349 -6.44 4.23 -29.18
CA ASP A 349 -5.67 4.26 -30.43
C ASP A 349 -5.78 5.61 -31.14
N ALA A 350 -4.90 5.85 -32.12
CA ALA A 350 -4.96 7.03 -32.97
C ALA A 350 -5.93 6.82 -34.13
N GLY A 351 -6.61 7.88 -34.56
CA GLY A 351 -7.62 7.83 -35.61
C GLY A 351 -8.44 9.13 -35.69
N THR A 352 -9.53 9.09 -36.46
CA THR A 352 -10.47 10.21 -36.61
C THR A 352 -11.57 10.14 -35.56
N ASP A 353 -11.76 11.23 -34.83
CA ASP A 353 -12.84 11.42 -33.86
C ASP A 353 -14.15 11.81 -34.58
N ALA A 354 -15.20 11.03 -34.36
CA ALA A 354 -16.46 11.16 -35.10
C ALA A 354 -17.33 12.34 -34.64
N VAL A 355 -17.03 12.99 -33.52
CA VAL A 355 -17.79 14.14 -32.99
C VAL A 355 -17.17 15.45 -33.46
N THR A 356 -15.83 15.51 -33.44
CA THR A 356 -15.04 16.74 -33.69
C THR A 356 -14.40 16.78 -35.08
N GLY A 357 -14.37 15.66 -35.80
CA GLY A 357 -13.67 15.52 -37.09
C GLY A 357 -12.14 15.53 -37.00
N VAL A 358 -11.58 15.68 -35.79
CA VAL A 358 -10.13 15.73 -35.55
C VAL A 358 -9.51 14.38 -35.89
N THR A 359 -8.45 14.39 -36.68
CA THR A 359 -7.68 13.18 -37.02
C THR A 359 -6.36 13.18 -36.27
N SER A 360 -6.06 12.07 -35.60
CA SER A 360 -4.87 11.91 -34.78
C SER A 360 -3.93 10.80 -35.31
N LYS A 361 -2.64 10.93 -35.05
CA LYS A 361 -1.60 9.98 -35.47
C LYS A 361 -0.48 9.89 -34.44
N ASP A 362 -0.07 8.67 -34.09
CA ASP A 362 1.09 8.44 -33.24
C ASP A 362 2.40 8.47 -34.04
N VAL A 363 3.44 9.07 -33.44
CA VAL A 363 4.80 9.18 -33.99
C VAL A 363 5.84 8.93 -32.89
N VAL A 364 6.91 8.22 -33.23
CA VAL A 364 8.11 8.11 -32.37
C VAL A 364 9.01 9.29 -32.69
N ILE A 365 9.42 10.05 -31.68
CA ILE A 365 10.29 11.22 -31.81
C ILE A 365 11.75 10.80 -31.71
N ASP A 366 12.09 9.98 -30.71
CA ASP A 366 13.43 9.42 -30.53
C ASP A 366 13.43 7.92 -30.84
N ALA A 367 13.97 7.58 -32.02
CA ALA A 367 14.16 6.21 -32.46
C ALA A 367 15.36 5.49 -31.79
N GLN A 368 16.27 6.21 -31.10
CA GLN A 368 17.42 5.60 -30.43
C GLN A 368 17.05 5.01 -29.06
N SER A 369 16.26 5.73 -28.24
CA SER A 369 15.67 5.13 -27.03
C SER A 369 14.39 4.35 -27.30
N GLY A 370 13.67 4.65 -28.40
CA GLY A 370 12.33 4.12 -28.67
C GLY A 370 11.27 4.52 -27.64
N SER A 371 11.61 5.42 -26.70
CA SER A 371 10.82 5.68 -25.49
C SER A 371 10.06 7.00 -25.53
N LEU A 372 10.50 7.96 -26.35
CA LEU A 372 9.81 9.24 -26.55
C LEU A 372 8.93 9.17 -27.81
N ALA A 373 7.62 9.21 -27.60
CA ALA A 373 6.60 9.23 -28.63
C ALA A 373 5.53 10.27 -28.33
N ALA A 374 4.89 10.77 -29.39
CA ALA A 374 3.84 11.77 -29.34
C ALA A 374 2.62 11.34 -30.15
N ARG A 375 1.46 11.90 -29.81
CA ARG A 375 0.29 11.89 -30.69
C ARG A 375 0.14 13.27 -31.31
N LEU A 376 0.17 13.33 -32.63
CA LEU A 376 -0.22 14.50 -33.40
C LEU A 376 -1.74 14.52 -33.52
N TYR A 377 -2.33 15.72 -33.55
CA TYR A 377 -3.75 15.96 -33.80
C TYR A 377 -3.88 17.02 -34.89
N LEU A 378 -4.80 16.85 -35.83
CA LEU A 378 -5.06 17.76 -36.94
C LEU A 378 -6.57 18.04 -37.03
N PRO A 379 -7.03 19.30 -37.13
CA PRO A 379 -8.46 19.61 -37.25
C PRO A 379 -9.03 19.10 -38.58
N GLY A 380 -10.32 18.75 -38.56
CA GLY A 380 -11.07 18.40 -39.78
C GLY A 380 -11.32 19.62 -40.67
N GLY A 381 -11.50 19.39 -41.98
CA GLY A 381 -11.97 20.42 -42.93
C GLY A 381 -10.97 21.49 -43.36
N VAL A 382 -9.75 21.51 -42.79
CA VAL A 382 -8.74 22.55 -43.09
C VAL A 382 -8.30 22.53 -44.58
N PRO A 383 -8.33 23.68 -45.27
CA PRO A 383 -7.78 23.84 -46.62
C PRO A 383 -6.34 23.36 -46.78
N ARG A 384 -6.02 22.84 -47.98
CA ARG A 384 -4.63 22.49 -48.33
C ARG A 384 -3.73 23.73 -48.30
N CYS A 385 -2.56 23.57 -47.68
CA CYS A 385 -1.50 24.58 -47.56
C CYS A 385 -1.81 25.77 -46.62
N GLU A 386 -2.87 25.70 -45.80
CA GLU A 386 -3.07 26.66 -44.71
C GLU A 386 -2.04 26.46 -43.58
N LYS A 387 -1.61 27.55 -42.93
CA LYS A 387 -0.70 27.52 -41.78
C LYS A 387 -1.50 27.54 -40.48
N LEU A 388 -1.46 26.45 -39.73
CA LEU A 388 -2.09 26.35 -38.41
C LEU A 388 -1.09 26.67 -37.28
N PRO A 389 -1.53 27.27 -36.16
CA PRO A 389 -0.72 27.34 -34.95
C PRO A 389 -0.37 25.95 -34.40
N VAL A 390 0.80 25.84 -33.78
CA VAL A 390 1.28 24.61 -33.12
C VAL A 390 1.29 24.83 -31.61
N VAL A 391 0.58 23.96 -30.88
CA VAL A 391 0.36 23.99 -29.44
C VAL A 391 1.11 22.84 -28.78
N VAL A 392 1.57 23.04 -27.54
CA VAL A 392 2.44 22.13 -26.82
C VAL A 392 1.87 21.95 -25.40
N TYR A 393 1.18 20.81 -25.12
CA TYR A 393 0.10 20.67 -24.10
C TYR A 393 0.40 19.86 -22.81
N PHE A 394 0.77 18.57 -22.96
CA PHE A 394 0.98 17.52 -21.93
C PHE A 394 -0.23 17.11 -21.11
N HIS A 395 -0.16 15.83 -20.76
CA HIS A 395 -0.99 15.26 -19.73
C HIS A 395 -0.48 15.66 -18.34
N GLY A 396 -1.43 15.86 -17.43
CA GLY A 396 -1.18 15.91 -15.99
C GLY A 396 -0.90 14.52 -15.43
N GLY A 397 -1.44 14.24 -14.24
CA GLY A 397 -1.18 12.98 -13.54
C GLY A 397 0.09 12.98 -12.68
N GLY A 398 0.50 14.16 -12.20
CA GLY A 398 1.59 14.31 -11.23
C GLY A 398 2.90 13.64 -11.65
N PHE A 399 3.29 13.75 -12.92
CA PHE A 399 4.48 13.11 -13.52
C PHE A 399 4.51 11.57 -13.50
N VAL A 400 3.47 10.90 -13.00
CA VAL A 400 3.51 9.46 -12.65
C VAL A 400 2.44 8.61 -13.30
N VAL A 401 1.29 9.18 -13.68
CA VAL A 401 0.19 8.51 -14.41
C VAL A 401 -0.19 9.30 -15.69
N HIS A 402 -1.12 8.74 -16.48
CA HIS A 402 -1.46 9.19 -17.84
C HIS A 402 -0.33 9.06 -18.87
N SER A 403 -0.66 9.38 -20.13
CA SER A 403 0.21 9.35 -21.31
C SER A 403 -0.40 10.21 -22.41
N ALA A 404 0.35 10.53 -23.46
CA ALA A 404 -0.17 11.22 -24.66
C ALA A 404 -1.31 10.46 -25.38
N PHE A 405 -1.49 9.18 -25.06
CA PHE A 405 -2.49 8.27 -25.63
C PHE A 405 -3.69 8.05 -24.71
N SER A 406 -3.78 8.75 -23.57
CA SER A 406 -4.81 8.49 -22.55
C SER A 406 -6.14 9.18 -22.84
N ARG A 407 -7.24 8.42 -22.72
CA ARG A 407 -8.60 8.79 -23.17
C ARG A 407 -9.08 10.19 -22.75
N VAL A 408 -8.83 10.60 -21.50
CA VAL A 408 -9.26 11.92 -20.98
C VAL A 408 -8.54 13.08 -21.69
N HIS A 409 -7.22 12.95 -21.88
CA HIS A 409 -6.43 13.95 -22.60
C HIS A 409 -6.71 13.94 -24.09
N SER A 410 -6.94 12.78 -24.72
CA SER A 410 -7.33 12.73 -26.13
C SER A 410 -8.68 13.40 -26.39
N ARG A 411 -9.65 13.29 -25.48
CA ARG A 411 -10.94 13.99 -25.60
C ARG A 411 -10.81 15.50 -25.47
N PHE A 412 -10.11 15.97 -24.44
CA PHE A 412 -9.81 17.39 -24.28
C PHE A 412 -9.04 17.95 -25.49
N LEU A 413 -8.07 17.20 -26.02
CA LEU A 413 -7.31 17.59 -27.20
C LEU A 413 -8.16 17.59 -28.48
N ASN A 414 -9.08 16.65 -28.66
CA ASN A 414 -10.01 16.67 -29.80
C ASN A 414 -10.91 17.92 -29.76
N ALA A 415 -11.46 18.26 -28.59
CA ALA A 415 -12.26 19.47 -28.40
C ALA A 415 -11.43 20.74 -28.65
N LEU A 416 -10.25 20.85 -28.03
CA LEU A 416 -9.33 22.00 -28.19
C LEU A 416 -8.86 22.16 -29.65
N VAL A 417 -8.52 21.08 -30.34
CA VAL A 417 -8.02 21.12 -31.72
C VAL A 417 -9.11 21.54 -32.69
N ALA A 418 -10.35 21.07 -32.52
CA ALA A 418 -11.49 21.51 -33.31
C ALA A 418 -11.87 22.97 -33.02
N ALA A 419 -11.95 23.37 -31.76
CA ALA A 419 -12.33 24.72 -31.37
C ALA A 419 -11.26 25.77 -31.72
N ALA A 420 -9.97 25.45 -31.55
CA ALA A 420 -8.86 26.38 -31.79
C ALA A 420 -8.33 26.37 -33.24
N GLY A 421 -8.42 25.25 -33.97
CA GLY A 421 -7.82 25.11 -35.30
C GLY A 421 -6.30 24.89 -35.28
N VAL A 422 -5.78 24.05 -34.38
CA VAL A 422 -4.34 23.94 -34.07
C VAL A 422 -3.82 22.50 -34.08
N VAL A 423 -2.49 22.32 -34.12
CA VAL A 423 -1.83 21.00 -33.95
C VAL A 423 -1.22 20.90 -32.54
N ALA A 424 -1.56 19.88 -31.73
CA ALA A 424 -1.24 19.87 -30.29
C ALA A 424 -0.34 18.71 -29.80
N VAL A 425 0.79 19.00 -29.08
CA VAL A 425 1.78 18.00 -28.58
C VAL A 425 2.59 18.44 -27.29
N ALA A 426 2.29 17.91 -26.09
CA ALA A 426 3.20 17.82 -24.88
C ALA A 426 3.87 19.11 -24.20
N GLY A 427 3.33 19.64 -23.07
CA GLY A 427 3.60 20.93 -22.36
C GLY A 427 3.37 21.01 -20.80
N ALA A 428 2.34 21.73 -20.29
CA ALA A 428 1.94 21.88 -18.85
C ALA A 428 3.00 22.41 -17.85
N ASN A 429 3.20 21.84 -16.64
CA ASN A 429 4.32 22.26 -15.75
C ASN A 429 5.68 22.13 -16.47
N ILE A 430 5.80 21.09 -17.30
CA ILE A 430 6.98 20.90 -18.15
C ILE A 430 7.07 22.04 -19.18
N ALA A 431 5.98 22.68 -19.60
CA ALA A 431 6.01 23.89 -20.44
C ALA A 431 6.61 25.10 -19.72
N HIS A 432 6.41 25.33 -18.42
CA HIS A 432 7.13 26.41 -17.71
C HIS A 432 8.64 26.16 -17.81
N ASN A 433 9.08 24.95 -17.43
CA ASN A 433 10.49 24.56 -17.44
C ASN A 433 11.09 24.54 -18.86
N VAL A 434 10.34 24.10 -19.87
CA VAL A 434 10.73 24.13 -21.28
C VAL A 434 10.76 25.54 -21.85
N THR A 435 9.86 26.44 -21.42
CA THR A 435 9.83 27.84 -21.86
C THR A 435 10.98 28.64 -21.26
N MET A 436 11.27 28.45 -19.96
CA MET A 436 12.48 28.96 -19.31
C MET A 436 13.74 28.48 -20.03
N ARG A 437 13.79 27.18 -20.38
CA ARG A 437 14.92 26.63 -21.14
C ARG A 437 15.00 27.17 -22.56
N ALA A 438 13.88 27.32 -23.26
CA ALA A 438 13.83 27.84 -24.63
C ALA A 438 14.21 29.33 -24.71
N GLY A 439 14.00 30.11 -23.64
CA GLY A 439 14.52 31.48 -23.55
C GLY A 439 16.03 31.54 -23.31
N LYS A 440 16.60 30.60 -22.53
CA LYS A 440 18.05 30.52 -22.26
C LYS A 440 18.86 29.89 -23.42
N ASP A 441 18.40 28.76 -23.94
CA ASP A 441 19.10 27.96 -24.96
C ASP A 441 18.72 28.37 -26.40
N GLY A 442 17.58 29.06 -26.58
CA GLY A 442 16.94 29.26 -27.88
C GLY A 442 16.17 28.02 -28.38
N LEU A 443 15.47 28.17 -29.52
CA LEU A 443 14.89 27.04 -30.26
C LEU A 443 15.56 26.89 -31.65
N PRO A 444 15.64 25.65 -32.19
CA PRO A 444 16.18 25.41 -33.52
C PRO A 444 15.51 26.28 -34.60
N GLY A 445 16.32 26.76 -35.55
CA GLY A 445 15.83 27.60 -36.66
C GLY A 445 15.37 29.01 -36.26
N GLY A 446 15.60 29.44 -35.01
CA GLY A 446 15.16 30.77 -34.54
C GLY A 446 13.67 30.85 -34.22
N ALA A 447 13.00 29.71 -34.04
CA ALA A 447 11.60 29.66 -33.59
C ALA A 447 11.42 30.33 -32.21
N ARG A 448 10.20 30.80 -31.92
CA ARG A 448 9.84 31.46 -30.66
C ARG A 448 8.52 30.90 -30.11
N ILE A 449 8.32 31.03 -28.80
CA ILE A 449 7.08 30.62 -28.12
C ILE A 449 6.20 31.87 -28.00
N GLU A 450 5.10 31.93 -28.76
CA GLU A 450 4.23 33.13 -28.71
C GLU A 450 3.35 33.16 -27.44
N GLY A 451 2.96 31.99 -26.93
CA GLY A 451 2.17 31.89 -25.71
C GLY A 451 2.40 30.58 -24.96
N MET A 452 2.32 30.64 -23.63
CA MET A 452 2.30 29.50 -22.73
C MET A 452 0.93 29.41 -22.03
N VAL A 453 0.37 28.21 -21.92
CA VAL A 453 -0.86 27.95 -21.15
C VAL A 453 -0.56 26.94 -20.05
N LEU A 454 -0.84 27.31 -18.81
CA LEU A 454 -0.66 26.48 -17.61
C LEU A 454 -2.03 26.13 -17.03
N LEU A 455 -2.57 24.98 -17.43
CA LEU A 455 -3.84 24.46 -16.91
C LEU A 455 -3.62 23.82 -15.53
N HIS A 456 -4.20 24.40 -14.48
CA HIS A 456 -4.07 23.99 -13.08
C HIS A 456 -2.63 23.55 -12.70
N PRO A 457 -1.64 24.45 -12.75
CA PRO A 457 -0.23 24.07 -12.65
C PRO A 457 0.09 23.41 -11.31
N PHE A 458 0.71 22.23 -11.39
CA PHE A 458 1.20 21.49 -10.22
C PHE A 458 2.47 22.14 -9.66
N PHE A 459 2.31 23.28 -9.00
CA PHE A 459 3.36 23.96 -8.24
C PHE A 459 3.18 23.68 -6.74
N ARG A 460 4.29 23.56 -6.00
CA ARG A 460 4.34 23.34 -4.53
C ARG A 460 5.50 24.15 -3.93
N GLY A 461 5.76 23.97 -2.64
CA GLY A 461 6.84 24.59 -1.88
C GLY A 461 6.78 24.15 -0.42
N GLY A 462 7.79 24.49 0.38
CA GLY A 462 7.86 24.13 1.80
C GLY A 462 6.86 24.88 2.68
N GLU A 463 6.59 26.16 2.37
CA GLU A 463 5.65 26.99 3.12
C GLU A 463 4.20 26.88 2.61
N LEU A 464 3.23 26.85 3.53
CA LEU A 464 1.80 26.72 3.24
C LEU A 464 1.13 28.04 2.80
N VAL A 465 0.64 28.10 1.57
CA VAL A 465 -0.27 29.17 1.11
C VAL A 465 -1.70 28.97 1.65
N PRO A 466 -2.59 29.98 1.67
CA PRO A 466 -3.89 29.86 2.34
C PRO A 466 -4.76 28.71 1.84
N SER A 467 -4.86 28.48 0.52
CA SER A 467 -5.58 27.35 -0.10
C SER A 467 -5.06 25.95 0.29
N GLU A 468 -3.87 25.86 0.89
CA GLU A 468 -3.27 24.59 1.33
C GLU A 468 -3.47 24.31 2.83
N ARG A 469 -3.84 25.31 3.63
CA ARG A 469 -3.88 25.22 5.12
C ARG A 469 -4.93 24.24 5.66
N ALA A 470 -5.82 23.73 4.81
CA ALA A 470 -6.77 22.67 5.14
C ALA A 470 -6.11 21.29 5.34
N ASP A 471 -4.89 21.05 4.83
CA ASP A 471 -4.10 19.84 5.09
C ASP A 471 -2.72 20.21 5.68
N PRO A 472 -2.57 20.23 7.02
CA PRO A 472 -1.29 20.50 7.68
C PRO A 472 -0.18 19.48 7.38
N GLU A 473 -0.49 18.26 6.91
CA GLU A 473 0.52 17.29 6.46
C GLU A 473 0.94 17.51 5.00
N LEU A 474 0.29 18.42 4.26
CA LEU A 474 0.56 18.66 2.84
C LEU A 474 2.04 18.95 2.52
N PRO A 475 2.81 19.78 3.26
CA PRO A 475 4.20 20.05 2.90
C PRO A 475 5.04 18.78 2.96
N ARG A 476 4.84 17.98 4.01
CA ARG A 476 5.50 16.68 4.20
C ARG A 476 5.03 15.63 3.20
N ARG A 477 3.78 15.68 2.74
CA ARG A 477 3.28 14.84 1.61
C ARG A 477 3.92 15.27 0.30
N ALA A 478 3.97 16.58 0.01
CA ALA A 478 4.53 17.16 -1.20
C ALA A 478 6.04 16.90 -1.30
N GLU A 479 6.80 17.11 -0.23
CA GLU A 479 8.23 16.80 -0.15
C GLU A 479 8.51 15.32 -0.40
N ARG A 480 7.78 14.39 0.26
CA ARG A 480 7.92 12.95 0.01
C ARG A 480 7.62 12.59 -1.45
N SER A 481 6.54 13.14 -2.01
CA SER A 481 6.15 12.83 -3.40
C SER A 481 7.10 13.44 -4.43
N TRP A 482 7.58 14.67 -4.20
CA TRP A 482 8.58 15.30 -5.04
C TRP A 482 9.93 14.58 -4.96
N GLY A 483 10.37 14.20 -3.75
CA GLY A 483 11.54 13.36 -3.52
C GLY A 483 11.47 12.03 -4.25
N PHE A 484 10.30 11.39 -4.33
CA PHE A 484 10.08 10.21 -5.17
C PHE A 484 10.22 10.54 -6.67
N MET A 485 9.55 11.59 -7.15
CA MET A 485 9.54 11.98 -8.56
C MET A 485 10.92 12.42 -9.08
N CYS A 486 11.68 13.17 -8.29
CA CYS A 486 13.01 13.65 -8.65
C CYS A 486 14.12 12.62 -8.37
N ALA A 487 13.81 11.51 -7.70
CA ALA A 487 14.75 10.56 -7.09
C ALA A 487 15.73 11.22 -6.10
N GLY A 488 15.20 12.08 -5.22
CA GLY A 488 15.93 12.77 -4.16
C GLY A 488 16.84 13.92 -4.62
N ARG A 489 16.92 14.20 -5.93
CA ARG A 489 17.86 15.18 -6.51
C ARG A 489 17.51 16.65 -6.26
N TYR A 490 16.25 16.95 -6.00
CA TYR A 490 15.73 18.32 -5.87
C TYR A 490 14.83 18.43 -4.63
N GLY A 491 15.06 19.46 -3.80
CA GLY A 491 14.19 19.79 -2.67
C GLY A 491 12.83 20.36 -3.10
N ILE A 492 11.89 20.48 -2.17
CA ILE A 492 10.51 20.94 -2.44
C ILE A 492 10.42 22.41 -2.86
N ASP A 493 11.45 23.21 -2.55
CA ASP A 493 11.58 24.61 -2.97
C ASP A 493 12.57 24.80 -4.14
N HIS A 494 12.79 23.75 -4.94
CA HIS A 494 13.56 23.87 -6.19
C HIS A 494 12.69 24.51 -7.30
N PRO A 495 13.21 25.43 -8.14
CA PRO A 495 12.43 26.13 -9.18
C PRO A 495 11.53 25.27 -10.07
N PHE A 496 11.95 24.04 -10.38
CA PHE A 496 11.17 23.09 -11.19
C PHE A 496 9.77 22.76 -10.63
N ILE A 497 9.59 22.84 -9.30
CA ILE A 497 8.33 22.57 -8.60
C ILE A 497 7.80 23.81 -7.84
N ASN A 498 8.70 24.69 -7.41
CA ASN A 498 8.36 25.99 -6.81
C ASN A 498 8.94 27.14 -7.65
N PRO A 499 8.31 27.57 -8.74
CA PRO A 499 8.84 28.67 -9.55
C PRO A 499 9.01 29.99 -8.78
N LEU A 500 8.29 30.17 -7.66
CA LEU A 500 8.40 31.35 -6.79
C LEU A 500 9.74 31.44 -6.04
N SER A 501 10.55 30.37 -6.07
CA SER A 501 11.96 30.38 -5.63
C SER A 501 12.94 30.92 -6.68
N THR A 502 12.47 31.18 -7.91
CA THR A 502 13.28 31.74 -9.00
C THR A 502 13.54 33.23 -8.74
N PRO A 503 14.81 33.69 -8.73
CA PRO A 503 15.14 35.11 -8.56
C PRO A 503 14.44 36.00 -9.58
N ALA A 504 14.04 37.21 -9.19
CA ALA A 504 13.21 38.12 -10.00
C ALA A 504 13.83 38.44 -11.37
N GLU A 505 15.15 38.49 -11.43
CA GLU A 505 15.98 38.69 -12.62
C GLU A 505 16.02 37.48 -13.56
N GLU A 506 15.87 36.24 -13.06
CA GLU A 506 15.91 35.04 -13.89
C GLU A 506 14.64 34.84 -14.73
N TRP A 507 13.51 35.46 -14.33
CA TRP A 507 12.26 35.43 -15.10
C TRP A 507 12.35 36.15 -16.45
N ALA A 508 13.33 37.03 -16.65
CA ALA A 508 13.67 37.58 -17.96
C ALA A 508 13.95 36.49 -19.01
N ALA A 509 14.36 35.29 -18.56
CA ALA A 509 14.61 34.15 -19.42
C ALA A 509 13.37 33.29 -19.74
N LEU A 510 12.17 33.67 -19.31
CA LEU A 510 10.93 32.97 -19.70
C LEU A 510 10.59 33.29 -21.16
N GLY A 511 11.07 32.47 -22.09
CA GLY A 511 11.03 32.71 -23.55
C GLY A 511 9.66 32.72 -24.24
N CYS A 512 8.55 32.93 -23.51
CA CYS A 512 7.23 33.17 -24.10
C CYS A 512 6.83 34.64 -24.02
N ARG A 513 6.15 35.17 -25.04
CA ARG A 513 5.65 36.55 -25.05
C ARG A 513 4.40 36.76 -24.21
N ARG A 514 3.58 35.72 -24.00
CA ARG A 514 2.35 35.76 -23.20
C ARG A 514 2.17 34.48 -22.38
N ALA A 515 1.50 34.58 -21.23
CA ALA A 515 1.20 33.46 -20.34
C ALA A 515 -0.25 33.51 -19.85
N LEU A 516 -0.97 32.40 -19.98
CA LEU A 516 -2.28 32.18 -19.34
C LEU A 516 -2.14 31.08 -18.28
N VAL A 517 -2.71 31.30 -17.10
CA VAL A 517 -2.88 30.28 -16.05
C VAL A 517 -4.37 30.07 -15.80
N THR A 518 -4.83 28.83 -15.78
CA THR A 518 -6.21 28.48 -15.36
C THR A 518 -6.19 27.72 -14.05
N VAL A 519 -7.19 27.94 -13.18
CA VAL A 519 -7.33 27.19 -11.93
C VAL A 519 -8.77 27.25 -11.37
N GLY A 520 -9.18 26.21 -10.65
CA GLY A 520 -10.49 26.16 -9.98
C GLY A 520 -10.46 26.82 -8.60
N GLU A 521 -11.57 27.43 -8.18
CA GLU A 521 -11.69 28.10 -6.89
C GLU A 521 -11.41 27.17 -5.69
N LEU A 522 -11.76 25.89 -5.80
CA LEU A 522 -11.59 24.87 -4.76
C LEU A 522 -10.27 24.10 -4.91
N ASP A 523 -9.40 24.47 -5.85
CA ASP A 523 -8.10 23.83 -6.02
C ASP A 523 -7.12 24.24 -4.90
N THR A 524 -6.51 23.24 -4.24
CA THR A 524 -5.44 23.44 -3.27
C THR A 524 -4.28 24.31 -3.81
N MET A 525 -4.04 24.31 -5.13
CA MET A 525 -2.96 25.04 -5.79
C MET A 525 -3.36 26.45 -6.26
N ARG A 526 -4.63 26.85 -6.10
CA ARG A 526 -5.16 28.15 -6.56
C ARG A 526 -4.32 29.34 -6.10
N ASP A 527 -3.96 29.41 -4.83
CA ASP A 527 -3.19 30.56 -4.34
C ASP A 527 -1.73 30.54 -4.85
N ARG A 528 -1.16 29.36 -5.19
CA ARG A 528 0.13 29.29 -5.90
C ARG A 528 0.02 29.70 -7.36
N ALA A 529 -1.10 29.39 -8.03
CA ALA A 529 -1.37 29.86 -9.39
C ALA A 529 -1.54 31.39 -9.44
N ARG A 530 -2.25 31.97 -8.48
CA ARG A 530 -2.32 33.44 -8.26
C ARG A 530 -0.92 34.03 -8.03
N MET A 531 -0.18 33.52 -7.05
CA MET A 531 1.17 34.00 -6.74
C MET A 531 2.14 33.86 -7.92
N TYR A 532 2.00 32.84 -8.78
CA TYR A 532 2.79 32.71 -10.01
C TYR A 532 2.51 33.85 -10.99
N VAL A 533 1.23 34.20 -11.20
CA VAL A 533 0.87 35.30 -12.12
C VAL A 533 1.33 36.65 -11.58
N GLU A 534 1.18 36.90 -10.27
CA GLU A 534 1.67 38.14 -9.66
C GLU A 534 3.20 38.24 -9.63
N ALA A 535 3.89 37.14 -9.33
CA ALA A 535 5.36 37.08 -9.40
C ALA A 535 5.85 37.35 -10.83
N LEU A 536 5.21 36.74 -11.84
CA LEU A 536 5.54 36.97 -13.25
C LEU A 536 5.34 38.44 -13.65
N ARG A 537 4.22 39.05 -13.26
CA ARG A 537 3.90 40.48 -13.48
C ARG A 537 4.87 41.44 -12.79
N GLY A 538 5.42 41.06 -11.63
CA GLY A 538 6.37 41.85 -10.85
C GLY A 538 7.85 41.53 -11.09
N SER A 539 8.16 40.71 -12.11
CA SER A 539 9.52 40.23 -12.40
C SER A 539 10.20 40.99 -13.54
N ALA A 540 11.43 40.59 -13.89
CA ALA A 540 12.13 41.09 -15.07
C ALA A 540 11.65 40.49 -16.42
N TRP A 541 10.49 39.83 -16.46
CA TRP A 541 9.92 39.25 -17.69
C TRP A 541 9.31 40.31 -18.59
N GLU A 542 9.92 40.53 -19.77
CA GLU A 542 9.48 41.51 -20.79
C GLU A 542 8.27 41.01 -21.64
N GLY A 543 7.31 40.31 -21.01
CA GLY A 543 6.12 39.79 -21.67
C GLY A 543 4.96 40.78 -21.76
N GLU A 544 4.05 40.54 -22.71
CA GLU A 544 2.93 41.44 -23.03
C GLU A 544 1.64 41.14 -22.24
N GLU A 545 1.40 39.87 -21.89
CA GLU A 545 0.18 39.44 -21.19
C GLU A 545 0.51 38.31 -20.21
N ALA A 546 0.38 38.57 -18.90
CA ALA A 546 0.22 37.53 -17.88
C ALA A 546 -1.22 37.52 -17.38
N ALA A 547 -1.98 36.50 -17.75
CA ALA A 547 -3.41 36.33 -17.47
C ALA A 547 -3.67 35.19 -16.48
N LEU A 548 -4.70 35.38 -15.64
CA LEU A 548 -5.25 34.36 -14.75
C LEU A 548 -6.74 34.18 -15.09
N TYR A 549 -7.19 32.94 -15.19
CA TYR A 549 -8.60 32.56 -15.30
C TYR A 549 -8.96 31.67 -14.10
N GLU A 550 -10.01 32.03 -13.37
CA GLU A 550 -10.43 31.30 -12.17
C GLU A 550 -11.86 30.80 -12.29
N THR A 551 -12.05 29.48 -12.21
CA THR A 551 -13.36 28.84 -12.36
C THR A 551 -14.04 28.68 -10.99
N GLY A 552 -15.10 29.47 -10.77
CA GLY A 552 -15.87 29.49 -9.52
C GLY A 552 -16.49 28.14 -9.16
N GLY A 553 -16.34 27.73 -7.90
CA GLY A 553 -16.85 26.49 -7.33
C GLY A 553 -16.19 25.19 -7.79
N GLU A 554 -15.15 25.22 -8.64
CA GLU A 554 -14.57 24.00 -9.23
C GLU A 554 -13.26 23.51 -8.61
N GLY A 555 -13.05 22.19 -8.68
CA GLY A 555 -11.89 21.49 -8.16
C GLY A 555 -10.71 21.37 -9.15
N HIS A 556 -9.65 20.68 -8.73
CA HIS A 556 -8.47 20.44 -9.56
C HIS A 556 -8.81 19.64 -10.84
N VAL A 557 -8.46 20.18 -12.02
CA VAL A 557 -8.62 19.56 -13.36
C VAL A 557 -10.03 19.05 -13.71
N TYR A 558 -11.08 19.64 -13.14
CA TYR A 558 -12.49 19.29 -13.37
C TYR A 558 -12.85 19.12 -14.87
N PHE A 559 -12.32 20.01 -15.73
CA PHE A 559 -12.52 20.01 -17.17
C PHE A 559 -12.07 18.72 -17.88
N LEU A 560 -11.16 17.92 -17.30
CA LEU A 560 -10.75 16.62 -17.85
C LEU A 560 -11.75 15.50 -17.54
N GLU A 561 -12.53 15.63 -16.46
CA GLU A 561 -13.59 14.69 -16.09
C GLU A 561 -14.90 15.05 -16.79
N GLU A 562 -15.24 16.34 -16.89
CA GLU A 562 -16.41 16.81 -17.65
C GLU A 562 -16.26 16.56 -19.16
N ALA A 563 -15.07 16.83 -19.76
CA ALA A 563 -14.78 16.42 -21.13
C ALA A 563 -14.71 14.88 -21.32
N ALA A 564 -14.83 14.09 -20.25
CA ALA A 564 -14.99 12.64 -20.30
C ALA A 564 -16.45 12.17 -20.11
N ALA A 565 -17.36 13.03 -19.66
CA ALA A 565 -18.80 12.81 -19.76
C ALA A 565 -19.28 12.90 -21.22
N ALA A 566 -20.57 12.62 -21.46
CA ALA A 566 -21.20 12.75 -22.79
C ALA A 566 -21.98 14.06 -22.95
N ALA A 567 -22.13 14.82 -21.87
CA ALA A 567 -22.51 16.23 -21.85
C ALA A 567 -21.41 16.95 -21.08
N GLY A 568 -20.81 17.99 -21.67
CA GLY A 568 -19.90 18.87 -20.92
C GLY A 568 -20.68 19.69 -19.90
N GLY A 569 -20.00 20.17 -18.86
CA GLY A 569 -20.53 21.24 -18.03
C GLY A 569 -20.20 22.60 -18.64
N ASP A 570 -21.12 23.57 -18.52
CA ASP A 570 -20.99 24.94 -19.02
C ASP A 570 -19.64 25.58 -18.62
N LYS A 571 -19.08 25.19 -17.47
CA LYS A 571 -17.79 25.65 -16.95
C LYS A 571 -16.57 25.04 -17.64
N ALA A 572 -16.62 23.78 -18.06
CA ALA A 572 -15.53 23.17 -18.82
C ALA A 572 -15.50 23.70 -20.25
N GLU A 573 -16.66 24.01 -20.82
CA GLU A 573 -16.77 24.72 -22.10
C GLU A 573 -16.25 26.17 -21.97
N ALA A 574 -16.60 26.90 -20.90
CA ALA A 574 -16.10 28.25 -20.67
C ALA A 574 -14.58 28.35 -20.44
N GLU A 575 -13.95 27.39 -19.72
CA GLU A 575 -12.49 27.36 -19.59
C GLU A 575 -11.82 26.95 -20.92
N LEU A 576 -12.41 26.01 -21.68
CA LEU A 576 -11.94 25.68 -23.02
C LEU A 576 -11.98 26.91 -23.95
N ASP A 577 -13.07 27.68 -23.94
CA ASP A 577 -13.20 28.91 -24.72
C ASP A 577 -12.21 30.01 -24.29
N ALA A 578 -11.87 30.10 -23.00
CA ALA A 578 -10.83 31.01 -22.52
C ALA A 578 -9.44 30.63 -23.09
N VAL A 579 -9.11 29.34 -23.10
CA VAL A 579 -7.87 28.79 -23.68
C VAL A 579 -7.84 28.96 -25.20
N VAL A 580 -8.94 28.63 -25.89
CA VAL A 580 -9.12 28.82 -27.34
C VAL A 580 -8.98 30.29 -27.72
N SER A 581 -9.54 31.20 -26.93
CA SER A 581 -9.44 32.66 -27.14
C SER A 581 -7.99 33.15 -27.01
N PHE A 582 -7.28 32.75 -25.94
CA PHE A 582 -5.87 33.10 -25.76
C PHE A 582 -4.99 32.59 -26.91
N ILE A 583 -5.25 31.38 -27.40
CA ILE A 583 -4.58 30.81 -28.58
C ILE A 583 -4.91 31.62 -29.84
N LYS A 584 -6.18 31.87 -30.15
CA LYS A 584 -6.58 32.63 -31.36
C LYS A 584 -6.10 34.08 -31.38
N ARG A 585 -5.93 34.71 -30.21
CA ARG A 585 -5.28 36.03 -30.08
C ARG A 585 -3.79 36.02 -30.49
N SER A 586 -3.15 34.87 -30.70
CA SER A 586 -1.79 34.79 -31.26
C SER A 586 -1.82 34.94 -32.79
N SER A 587 -2.67 34.17 -33.45
CA SER A 587 -2.75 34.06 -34.92
C SER A 587 -3.30 35.30 -35.65
N ALA A 588 -3.63 36.38 -34.95
CA ALA A 588 -4.12 37.63 -35.52
C ALA A 588 -3.05 38.75 -35.57
N ALA A 589 -1.82 38.48 -35.13
CA ALA A 589 -0.73 39.44 -35.01
C ALA A 589 0.46 39.19 -35.96
N THR A 590 0.27 38.32 -36.96
CA THR A 590 1.29 37.89 -37.96
C THR A 590 0.70 37.74 -39.34
#